data_AF-A0A2U1NC30-F1
#
_entry.id   AF-A0A2U1NC30-F1
#
_cell.length_a   1.000
_cell.length_b   1.000
_cell.length_c   1.000
_cell.angle_alpha   90.00
_cell.angle_beta   90.00
_cell.angle_gamma   90.00
#
_symmetry.space_group_name_H-M   'P 1'
#
loop_
_entity.id
_entity.type
_entity.pdbx_description
1 polymer ?
#
loop_
_entity_poly.entity_id
_entity_poly.type
_entity_poly.pdbx_seq_one_letter_code
_entity_poly.pdbx_strand_id
1 'polypeptide(L)'
;MRYLGVPLISKRLGRMQLIASVLDQVYWCCVFLLPKDVIKTINSILKSFLWSQNDMSKGKAKVAWKSVCQPKVQGGLGLKDLATWNKALLVKHLWNLANKDTLWVK
;
A
#
# COMPACT_ATOMS: atom_id res chain seq x y z
N MET A 1 20.69 -7.50 3.29
CA MET A 1 20.31 -6.11 2.96
C MET A 1 19.85 -5.38 4.22
N ARG A 2 20.39 -4.19 4.52
CA ARG A 2 19.97 -3.36 5.67
C ARG A 2 19.13 -2.20 5.13
N TYR A 3 18.02 -1.85 5.79
CA TYR A 3 17.19 -0.69 5.47
C TYR A 3 17.27 0.30 6.62
N LEU A 4 17.77 1.52 6.38
CA LEU A 4 18.00 2.55 7.41
C LEU A 4 18.75 2.01 8.65
N GLY A 5 19.79 1.20 8.43
CA GLY A 5 20.60 0.61 9.51
C GLY A 5 19.99 -0.63 10.19
N VAL A 6 18.73 -0.98 9.90
CA VAL A 6 18.06 -2.15 10.49
C VAL A 6 18.21 -3.37 9.56
N PRO A 7 18.67 -4.53 10.07
CA PRO A 7 18.70 -5.75 9.28
C PRO A 7 17.27 -6.17 8.91
N LEU A 8 17.00 -6.28 7.61
CA LEU A 8 15.77 -6.88 7.10
C LEU A 8 15.90 -8.40 7.27
N ILE A 9 15.52 -8.89 8.45
CA ILE A 9 15.45 -10.31 8.78
C ILE A 9 14.38 -10.99 7.90
N SER A 10 14.59 -12.25 7.51
CA SER A 10 13.69 -13.07 6.65
C SER A 10 12.19 -12.86 6.95
N LYS A 11 11.80 -12.82 8.23
CA LYS A 11 10.41 -12.59 8.68
C LYS A 11 9.80 -11.28 8.14
N ARG A 12 10.57 -10.20 8.03
CA ARG A 12 10.08 -8.90 7.52
C ARG A 12 9.92 -8.88 6.01
N LEU A 13 10.76 -9.61 5.29
CA LEU A 13 10.63 -9.77 3.84
C LEU A 13 9.34 -10.54 3.50
N GLY A 14 9.02 -11.60 4.24
CA GLY A 14 7.74 -12.31 4.10
C GLY A 14 6.53 -11.41 4.38
N ARG A 15 6.59 -10.60 5.44
CA ARG A 15 5.53 -9.62 5.74
C ARG A 15 5.37 -8.55 4.65
N MET A 16 6.46 -8.08 4.04
CA MET A 16 6.39 -7.16 2.91
C MET A 16 5.68 -7.79 1.71
N GLN A 17 5.99 -9.05 1.41
CA GLN A 17 5.35 -9.78 0.32
C GLN A 17 3.84 -9.93 0.57
N LEU A 18 3.44 -10.24 1.81
CA LEU A 18 2.04 -10.31 2.22
C LEU A 18 1.33 -8.96 2.08
N ILE A 19 1.98 -7.86 2.48
CA ILE A 19 1.41 -6.52 2.27
C ILE A 19 1.22 -6.25 0.78
N ALA A 20 2.21 -6.57 -0.05
CA ALA A 20 2.13 -6.36 -1.49
C ALA A 20 1.00 -7.18 -2.13
N SER A 21 0.82 -8.45 -1.74
CA SER A 21 -0.26 -9.30 -2.27
C SER A 21 -1.64 -8.83 -1.82
N VAL A 22 -1.81 -8.46 -0.55
CA VAL A 22 -3.07 -7.91 -0.05
C VAL A 22 -3.44 -6.66 -0.81
N LEU A 23 -2.50 -5.71 -0.98
CA LEU A 23 -2.77 -4.47 -1.70
C LEU A 23 -3.16 -4.70 -3.16
N ASP A 24 -2.63 -5.74 -3.81
CA ASP A 24 -2.99 -6.09 -5.19
C ASP A 24 -4.38 -6.73 -5.28
N GLN A 25 -4.81 -7.45 -4.24
CA GLN A 25 -6.14 -8.06 -4.15
C GLN A 25 -7.24 -7.10 -3.69
N VAL A 26 -6.93 -5.93 -3.12
CA VAL A 26 -7.95 -4.96 -2.68
C VAL A 26 -8.56 -4.21 -3.87
N TYR A 27 -9.26 -4.94 -4.74
CA TYR A 27 -10.02 -4.42 -5.88
C TYR A 27 -11.11 -3.44 -5.45
N TRP A 28 -11.73 -3.64 -4.29
CA TRP A 28 -12.78 -2.77 -3.77
C TRP A 28 -12.29 -1.34 -3.48
N CYS A 29 -11.02 -1.19 -3.13
CA CYS A 29 -10.38 0.12 -2.98
C CYS A 29 -10.13 0.81 -4.33
N CYS A 30 -10.35 0.15 -5.47
CA CYS A 30 -10.18 0.71 -6.81
C CYS A 30 -11.47 1.34 -7.36
N VAL A 31 -12.62 0.99 -6.78
CA VAL A 31 -13.96 1.35 -7.29
C VAL A 31 -14.47 2.65 -6.66
N PHE A 32 -14.09 2.94 -5.42
CA PHE A 32 -14.54 4.13 -4.69
C PHE A 32 -13.39 5.06 -4.34
N LEU A 33 -13.66 6.37 -4.29
CA LEU A 33 -12.73 7.35 -3.73
C LEU A 33 -12.64 7.14 -2.22
N LEU A 34 -11.49 6.67 -1.75
CA LEU A 34 -11.28 6.39 -0.34
C LEU A 34 -11.13 7.70 0.46
N PRO A 35 -11.88 7.87 1.56
CA PRO A 35 -11.65 8.97 2.48
C PRO A 35 -10.22 8.92 3.03
N LYS A 36 -9.61 10.10 3.21
CA LYS A 36 -8.22 10.21 3.69
C LYS A 36 -8.01 9.51 5.04
N ASP A 37 -9.03 9.49 5.89
CA ASP A 37 -8.91 8.87 7.22
C ASP A 37 -8.91 7.34 7.15
N VAL A 38 -9.65 6.74 6.20
CA VAL A 38 -9.58 5.29 5.94
C VAL A 38 -8.19 4.91 5.47
N ILE A 39 -7.61 5.70 4.54
CA ILE A 39 -6.24 5.49 4.06
C ILE A 39 -5.23 5.60 5.21
N LYS A 40 -5.38 6.58 6.11
CA LYS A 40 -4.51 6.71 7.30
C LYS A 40 -4.61 5.48 8.21
N THR A 41 -5.83 5.00 8.47
CA THR A 41 -6.06 3.82 9.31
C THR A 41 -5.42 2.57 8.72
N ILE A 42 -5.61 2.32 7.42
CA ILE A 42 -4.97 1.20 6.71
C ILE A 42 -3.45 1.32 6.78
N ASN A 43 -2.90 2.49 6.45
CA ASN A 43 -1.46 2.74 6.53
C ASN A 43 -0.91 2.50 7.95
N SER A 44 -1.67 2.84 8.99
CA SER A 44 -1.31 2.59 10.39
C SER A 44 -1.25 1.10 10.71
N ILE A 45 -2.22 0.31 10.23
CA ILE A 45 -2.27 -1.15 10.40
C ILE A 45 -1.10 -1.80 9.66
N LEU A 46 -0.88 -1.47 8.39
CA LEU A 46 0.21 -2.03 7.58
C LEU A 46 1.59 -1.66 8.17
N LYS A 47 1.75 -0.42 8.64
CA LYS A 47 2.94 0.04 9.36
C LYS A 47 3.16 -0.78 10.64
N SER A 48 2.12 -0.98 11.44
CA SER A 48 2.21 -1.76 12.68
C SER A 48 2.57 -3.22 12.41
N PHE A 49 1.98 -3.83 11.38
CA PHE A 49 2.27 -5.20 10.96
C PHE A 49 3.71 -5.37 10.45
N LEU A 50 4.19 -4.45 9.62
CA LEU A 50 5.54 -4.49 9.06
C LEU A 50 6.63 -4.39 10.15
N TRP A 51 6.43 -3.51 11.13
CA TRP A 51 7.43 -3.19 12.15
C TRP A 51 7.20 -3.89 13.49
N SER A 52 6.11 -4.64 13.64
CA SER A 52 5.84 -5.46 14.83
C SER A 52 6.99 -6.45 15.07
N GLN A 53 7.52 -6.49 16.29
CA GLN A 53 8.51 -7.50 16.69
C GLN A 53 7.84 -8.81 17.14
N ASN A 54 6.70 -8.72 17.84
CA ASN A 54 5.85 -9.84 18.24
C ASN A 54 4.43 -9.66 17.69
N ASP A 55 3.72 -10.78 17.49
CA ASP A 55 2.42 -10.83 16.80
C ASP A 55 1.30 -10.02 17.50
N MET A 56 1.55 -9.51 18.72
CA MET A 56 0.63 -8.67 19.49
C MET A 56 1.22 -7.34 20.01
N SER A 57 2.50 -7.02 19.73
CA SER A 57 3.09 -5.77 20.21
C SER A 57 3.09 -4.69 19.13
N LYS A 58 2.56 -3.50 19.45
CA LYS A 58 2.68 -2.29 18.64
C LYS A 58 4.17 -2.00 18.44
N GLY A 59 4.73 -2.47 17.32
CA GLY A 59 6.10 -2.14 16.93
C GLY A 59 6.22 -0.63 16.84
N LYS A 60 7.12 -0.02 17.63
CA LYS A 60 7.42 1.41 17.55
C LYS A 60 8.11 1.69 16.22
N ALA A 61 7.30 1.81 15.17
CA ALA A 61 7.73 2.08 13.83
C ALA A 61 8.18 3.55 13.72
N LYS A 62 9.48 3.79 13.90
CA LYS A 62 10.10 5.12 13.77
C LYS A 62 10.09 5.67 12.33
N VAL A 63 9.75 4.84 11.33
CA VAL A 63 9.76 5.23 9.91
C VAL A 63 8.37 5.72 9.46
N ALA A 64 8.32 6.85 8.76
CA ALA A 64 7.11 7.34 8.14
C ALA A 64 6.65 6.40 7.01
N TRP A 65 5.35 6.09 6.92
CA TRP A 65 4.82 5.21 5.88
C TRP A 65 5.12 5.72 4.47
N LYS A 66 5.12 7.05 4.28
CA LYS A 66 5.54 7.69 3.02
C LYS A 66 6.96 7.34 2.59
N SER A 67 7.89 7.16 3.54
CA SER A 67 9.28 6.76 3.23
C SER A 67 9.34 5.28 2.84
N VAL A 68 8.51 4.44 3.46
CA VAL A 68 8.38 3.01 3.08
C VAL A 68 7.87 2.88 1.65
N CYS A 69 6.93 3.73 1.23
CA CYS A 69 6.38 3.69 -0.13
C CYS A 69 7.32 4.24 -1.22
N GLN A 70 8.45 4.87 -0.85
CA GLN A 70 9.38 5.40 -1.86
C GLN A 70 9.98 4.26 -2.70
N PRO A 71 10.38 4.55 -3.96
CA PRO A 71 11.09 3.59 -4.80
C PRO A 71 12.36 3.09 -4.11
N LYS A 72 12.75 1.84 -4.39
CA LYS A 72 14.01 1.26 -3.88
C LYS A 72 15.24 2.10 -4.25
N VAL A 73 15.21 2.76 -5.41
CA VAL A 73 16.25 3.67 -5.89
C VAL A 73 16.44 4.87 -4.96
N GLN A 74 15.37 5.34 -4.31
CA GLN A 74 15.40 6.44 -3.35
C GLN A 74 15.57 5.95 -1.90
N GLY A 75 15.99 4.69 -1.72
CA GLY A 75 16.16 4.11 -0.39
C GLY A 75 14.86 3.80 0.32
N GLY A 76 13.74 3.64 -0.41
CA GLY A 76 12.45 3.16 0.09
C GLY A 76 12.25 1.65 -0.06
N LEU A 77 11.11 1.13 0.38
CA LEU A 77 10.78 -0.31 0.29
C LEU A 77 9.98 -0.65 -0.98
N GLY A 78 9.52 0.36 -1.73
CA GLY A 78 8.78 0.20 -2.99
C GLY A 78 7.35 -0.30 -2.80
N LEU A 79 6.77 -0.16 -1.61
CA LEU A 79 5.35 -0.48 -1.39
C LEU A 79 4.47 0.60 -2.04
N LYS A 80 3.35 0.19 -2.62
CA LYS A 80 2.46 1.12 -3.33
C LYS A 80 1.74 2.03 -2.31
N ASP A 81 1.75 3.34 -2.55
CA ASP A 81 1.01 4.31 -1.74
C ASP A 81 -0.48 4.26 -2.09
N LEU A 82 -1.34 3.90 -1.12
CA LEU A 82 -2.78 3.76 -1.35
C LEU A 82 -3.44 5.02 -1.91
N ALA A 83 -3.02 6.21 -1.46
CA ALA A 83 -3.64 7.45 -1.91
C ALA A 83 -3.38 7.71 -3.40
N THR A 84 -2.13 7.52 -3.82
CA THR A 84 -1.73 7.68 -5.22
C THR A 84 -2.31 6.56 -6.08
N TRP A 85 -2.29 5.33 -5.58
CA TRP A 85 -2.79 4.16 -6.31
C TRP A 85 -4.31 4.20 -6.50
N ASN A 86 -5.09 4.56 -5.47
CA ASN A 86 -6.55 4.73 -5.58
C ASN A 86 -6.94 5.72 -6.68
N LYS A 87 -6.29 6.88 -6.72
CA LYS A 87 -6.52 7.88 -7.78
C LYS A 87 -6.19 7.33 -9.17
N ALA A 88 -5.03 6.68 -9.33
CA ALA A 88 -4.64 6.11 -10.61
C ALA A 88 -5.62 5.02 -11.09
N LEU A 89 -6.13 4.20 -10.18
CA LEU A 89 -7.13 3.18 -10.47
C LEU A 89 -8.47 3.76 -10.86
N LEU A 90 -8.93 4.81 -10.17
CA LEU A 90 -10.17 5.52 -10.53
C LEU A 90 -10.09 6.12 -11.93
N VAL A 91 -8.97 6.76 -12.27
CA VAL A 91 -8.76 7.31 -13.62
C VAL A 91 -8.75 6.19 -14.66
N LYS A 92 -8.08 5.06 -14.39
CA LYS A 92 -8.11 3.89 -15.28
C LYS A 92 -9.51 3.32 -15.43
N HIS A 93 -10.29 3.27 -14.36
CA HIS A 93 -11.66 2.76 -14.38
C HIS A 93 -12.57 3.68 -15.19
N LEU A 94 -12.47 5.00 -14.97
CA LEU A 94 -13.20 6.02 -15.74
C LEU A 94 -12.82 5.99 -17.22
N TRP A 95 -11.53 5.85 -17.53
CA TRP A 95 -11.04 5.70 -18.90
C TRP A 95 -11.63 4.46 -19.58
N ASN A 96 -11.67 3.32 -18.87
CA ASN A 96 -12.26 2.09 -19.39
C ASN A 96 -13.76 2.22 -19.59
N LEU A 97 -14.47 2.99 -18.76
CA LEU A 97 -15.89 3.27 -18.92
C LEU A 97 -16.14 4.18 -20.13
N ALA A 98 -15.30 5.21 -20.32
CA ALA A 98 -15.44 6.17 -21.41
C ALA A 98 -15.06 5.59 -22.79
N ASN A 99 -14.13 4.62 -22.85
CA ASN A 99 -13.62 4.06 -24.11
C ASN A 99 -14.19 2.68 -24.47
N LYS A 100 -15.04 2.09 -23.62
CA LYS A 100 -15.77 0.88 -23.99
C LYS A 100 -17.17 1.28 -24.46
N ASP A 101 -17.59 0.72 -25.59
CA ASP A 101 -19.00 0.60 -25.98
C ASP A 101 -19.71 -0.35 -25.01
N THR A 102 -19.80 0.03 -23.73
CA THR A 102 -20.60 -0.69 -22.75
C THR A 102 -22.06 -0.38 -23.00
N LEU A 103 -22.91 -1.41 -23.01
CA LEU A 103 -24.38 -1.32 -23.14
C LEU A 103 -25.06 -0.29 -22.21
N TRP A 104 -24.37 0.16 -21.15
CA TRP A 104 -24.82 1.14 -20.17
C TRP A 104 -24.61 2.60 -20.58
N VAL A 105 -23.83 2.84 -21.64
CA VAL A 105 -23.63 4.16 -22.25
C VAL A 105 -24.31 4.09 -23.62
N LYS A 106 -25.64 4.15 -23.62
CA LYS A 106 -26.46 4.33 -24.81
C LYS A 106 -27.62 5.25 -24.49
#